data_AF-A0AAW0DPI9-F1
#
_entry.id   AF-A0AAW0DPI9-F1
#
_cell.length_a   1.000
_cell.length_b   1.000
_cell.length_c   1.000
_cell.angle_alpha   90.00
_cell.angle_beta   90.00
_cell.angle_gamma   90.00
#
_symmetry.space_group_name_H-M   'P 1'
#
loop_
_entity.id
_entity.type
_entity.pdbx_description
1 polymer ?
#
loop_
_entity_poly.entity_id
_entity_poly.type
_entity_poly.pdbx_seq_one_letter_code
_entity_poly.pdbx_strand_id
1 'polypeptide(L)'
;MRSFLVAAIAAIVIPVASAHYTFPNFIVNGTTTGDWQYVRMTANKYDQGPVTDLNSQAVRCYEDSSASAGSAQIATVQAGSTVGFKASNTMGHPGYFSAYLSKASPAANSNDAGKGASWFKIWEWSPKWSSSTGLVFDSLNINQFTFTIPKNTPNGQYLLRGEQIALHVAGNVGGAQLYIGCAQINVVGGGNGNPGPLVSFPGAYKATDPGILLNMYVLPSGYSGYQAPRTRCHLFDKTGPVSTTTAEGLPINQSEDTVELRVFVAYGSLVISRELTVLHLWTATSLKAYKAQEDKMDPPGRHNMRSFLAAAVAAVAVSSVFGHYTFPNLIVDGTATGEWEYVRMTANHIDQGPLTDVTSAGVRCFEDSSTVPADVGVATVTAGSKVGFKASNTMGHPGYFSAYMSKADPANSADAGLGSTWFKIWEWSPEYSADTNMLTFDSEGITEFTFSIPASVPSGQYLLRGEQIALHAAGQEGGAQLYIACAQINVEGGGSGTPSPTVSFPGAYSPTDPGIMLNIYALPAGFSGYEAPGPAVWSG
;
A
#
# COMPACT_ATOMS: atom_id res chain seq x y z
N MET A 1 11.92 23.01 53.27
CA MET A 1 11.91 23.30 51.82
C MET A 1 12.96 22.43 51.14
N ARG A 2 12.56 21.29 50.57
CA ARG A 2 13.33 20.60 49.52
C ARG A 2 12.30 20.06 48.54
N SER A 3 12.20 20.78 47.43
CA SER A 3 11.22 20.56 46.36
C SER A 3 11.52 19.28 45.61
N PHE A 4 10.49 18.47 45.38
CA PHE A 4 10.49 17.36 44.43
C PHE A 4 10.47 17.95 43.02
N LEU A 5 11.49 17.67 42.21
CA LEU A 5 11.41 17.85 40.76
C LEU A 5 10.82 16.55 40.18
N VAL A 6 9.55 16.61 39.79
CA VAL A 6 8.92 15.60 38.93
C VAL A 6 9.24 15.97 37.50
N ALA A 7 10.09 15.17 36.83
CA ALA A 7 10.29 15.27 35.39
C ALA A 7 9.08 14.62 34.71
N ALA A 8 8.21 15.44 34.10
CA ALA A 8 7.15 14.97 33.24
C ALA A 8 7.77 14.43 31.94
N ILE A 9 7.71 13.11 31.73
CA ILE A 9 8.03 12.48 30.46
C ILE A 9 6.81 12.70 29.56
N ALA A 10 6.91 13.66 28.64
CA ALA A 10 5.95 13.82 27.57
C ALA A 10 6.14 12.65 26.58
N ALA A 11 5.18 11.73 26.53
CA ALA A 11 5.12 10.69 25.51
C ALA A 11 4.95 11.34 24.14
N ILE A 12 5.99 11.26 23.30
CA ILE A 12 5.92 11.63 21.90
C ILE A 12 5.15 10.51 21.20
N VAL A 13 3.85 10.73 20.98
CA VAL A 13 3.03 9.92 20.08
C VAL A 13 3.51 10.24 18.66
N ILE A 14 4.25 9.32 18.04
CA ILE A 14 4.57 9.41 16.62
C ILE A 14 3.34 8.89 15.87
N PRO A 15 2.64 9.71 15.06
CA PRO A 15 1.53 9.23 14.26
C PRO A 15 2.07 8.27 13.20
N VAL A 16 1.69 7.00 13.28
CA VAL A 16 1.90 6.01 12.22
C VAL A 16 0.97 6.42 11.07
N ALA A 17 1.53 7.07 10.05
CA ALA A 17 0.74 7.53 8.92
C ALA A 17 0.38 6.33 8.04
N SER A 18 -0.85 5.83 8.16
CA SER A 18 -1.42 4.98 7.12
C SER A 18 -1.40 5.76 5.80
N ALA A 19 -0.70 5.21 4.80
CA ALA A 19 -0.50 5.87 3.52
C ALA A 19 -1.62 5.59 2.52
N HIS A 20 -2.59 4.73 2.85
CA HIS A 20 -3.76 4.45 2.01
C HIS A 20 -4.94 5.35 2.44
N TYR A 21 -5.77 5.75 1.49
CA TYR A 21 -6.85 6.72 1.74
C TYR A 21 -7.98 6.59 0.72
N THR A 22 -9.13 7.11 1.10
CA THR A 22 -10.25 7.40 0.19
C THR A 22 -10.46 8.91 0.06
N PHE A 23 -11.33 9.32 -0.86
CA PHE A 23 -11.79 10.73 -0.98
C PHE A 23 -13.28 10.85 -0.60
N PRO A 24 -13.65 10.64 0.67
CA PRO A 24 -15.05 10.55 1.07
C PRO A 24 -15.74 11.92 1.10
N ASN A 25 -14.98 12.99 1.39
CA ASN A 25 -15.55 14.32 1.59
C ASN A 25 -15.40 15.19 0.35
N PHE A 26 -16.45 15.92 0.02
CA PHE A 26 -16.41 16.98 -0.98
C PHE A 26 -16.17 18.33 -0.29
N ILE A 27 -15.37 19.19 -0.90
CA ILE A 27 -15.17 20.58 -0.46
C ILE A 27 -15.96 21.47 -1.41
N VAL A 28 -16.95 22.17 -0.88
CA VAL A 28 -17.83 23.04 -1.66
C VAL A 28 -18.30 24.21 -0.81
N ASN A 29 -18.37 25.40 -1.40
CA ASN A 29 -18.78 26.63 -0.72
C ASN A 29 -17.95 26.94 0.54
N GLY A 30 -16.65 26.61 0.52
CA GLY A 30 -15.74 26.83 1.64
C GLY A 30 -15.86 25.82 2.79
N THR A 31 -16.72 24.80 2.66
CA THR A 31 -16.98 23.82 3.71
C THR A 31 -16.64 22.40 3.25
N THR A 32 -16.12 21.58 4.15
CA THR A 32 -15.96 20.14 3.95
C THR A 32 -17.26 19.43 4.34
N THR A 33 -17.80 18.61 3.45
CA THR A 33 -19.08 17.92 3.64
C THR A 33 -18.89 16.61 4.40
N GLY A 34 -19.99 15.99 4.86
CA GLY A 34 -19.92 14.65 5.46
C GLY A 34 -19.41 13.59 4.47
N ASP A 35 -18.94 12.47 5.02
CA ASP A 35 -18.44 11.33 4.24
C ASP A 35 -19.52 10.85 3.27
N TRP A 36 -19.14 10.70 2.00
CA TRP A 36 -19.98 10.19 0.92
C TRP A 36 -21.27 10.99 0.67
N GLN A 37 -21.39 12.19 1.26
CA GLN A 37 -22.59 13.01 1.12
C GLN A 37 -22.84 13.40 -0.33
N TYR A 38 -21.80 13.87 -1.02
CA TYR A 38 -21.85 14.22 -2.44
C TYR A 38 -20.92 13.39 -3.31
N VAL A 39 -20.02 12.61 -2.68
CA VAL A 39 -19.11 11.68 -3.35
C VAL A 39 -19.76 10.31 -3.39
N ARG A 40 -19.77 9.68 -4.57
CA ARG A 40 -20.18 8.28 -4.70
C ARG A 40 -19.27 7.40 -3.85
N MET A 41 -19.87 6.62 -2.95
CA MET A 41 -19.14 5.70 -2.09
C MET A 41 -18.34 4.71 -2.93
N THR A 42 -17.05 4.60 -2.62
CA THR A 42 -16.09 3.77 -3.36
C THR A 42 -15.92 2.39 -2.74
N ALA A 43 -15.52 1.41 -3.55
CA ALA A 43 -15.32 0.02 -3.11
C ALA A 43 -14.25 -0.09 -2.01
N ASN A 44 -13.25 0.79 -2.06
CA ASN A 44 -12.17 0.84 -1.06
C ASN A 44 -12.52 1.60 0.23
N LYS A 45 -13.81 1.82 0.54
CA LYS A 45 -14.23 2.56 1.75
C LYS A 45 -13.70 2.00 3.07
N TYR A 46 -13.34 0.71 3.10
CA TYR A 46 -12.80 0.04 4.29
C TYR A 46 -11.31 -0.29 4.14
N ASP A 47 -10.95 -0.96 3.04
CA ASP A 47 -9.57 -1.38 2.80
C ASP A 47 -8.64 -0.24 2.35
N GLN A 48 -9.21 0.89 1.92
CA GLN A 48 -8.50 2.07 1.41
C GLN A 48 -7.56 1.75 0.23
N GLY A 49 -7.70 0.59 -0.41
CA GLY A 49 -6.87 0.11 -1.49
C GLY A 49 -7.06 0.90 -2.80
N PRO A 50 -6.07 0.88 -3.70
CA PRO A 50 -6.14 1.60 -4.97
C PRO A 50 -6.74 0.76 -6.12
N VAL A 51 -7.15 1.44 -7.19
CA VAL A 51 -7.34 0.79 -8.50
C VAL A 51 -5.98 0.66 -9.20
N THR A 52 -5.62 -0.55 -9.64
CA THR A 52 -4.37 -0.81 -10.36
C THR A 52 -4.59 -1.25 -11.81
N ASP A 53 -5.72 -1.91 -12.12
CA ASP A 53 -6.09 -2.26 -13.49
C ASP A 53 -6.74 -1.07 -14.23
N LEU A 54 -5.98 -0.47 -15.15
CA LEU A 54 -6.39 0.68 -15.95
C LEU A 54 -7.48 0.37 -17.00
N ASN A 55 -7.76 -0.91 -17.26
CA ASN A 55 -8.85 -1.34 -18.14
C ASN A 55 -10.16 -1.62 -17.38
N SER A 56 -10.12 -1.66 -16.04
CA SER A 56 -11.28 -1.90 -15.22
C SER A 56 -12.29 -0.75 -15.29
N GLN A 57 -13.58 -1.08 -15.14
CA GLN A 57 -14.64 -0.07 -14.96
C GLN A 57 -14.42 0.78 -13.70
N ALA A 58 -13.71 0.23 -12.70
CA ALA A 58 -13.36 0.91 -11.46
C ALA A 58 -12.58 2.22 -11.68
N VAL A 59 -11.82 2.35 -12.78
CA VAL A 59 -11.05 3.57 -13.10
C VAL A 59 -11.95 4.81 -13.26
N ARG A 60 -13.24 4.62 -13.60
CA ARG A 60 -14.17 5.74 -13.76
C ARG A 60 -14.45 6.43 -12.43
N CYS A 61 -15.10 5.74 -11.50
CA CYS A 61 -15.55 6.32 -10.23
C CYS A 61 -15.39 5.37 -9.03
N TYR A 62 -14.76 4.21 -9.24
CA TYR A 62 -14.46 3.18 -8.24
C TYR A 62 -15.63 2.84 -7.30
N GLU A 63 -16.87 2.88 -7.80
CA GLU A 63 -18.04 2.76 -6.94
C GLU A 63 -18.09 1.40 -6.21
N ASP A 64 -18.51 1.45 -4.95
CA ASP A 64 -18.75 0.27 -4.12
C ASP A 64 -19.82 -0.66 -4.69
N SER A 65 -20.90 -0.07 -5.21
CA SER A 65 -21.99 -0.80 -5.84
C SER A 65 -22.76 0.09 -6.80
N SER A 66 -23.72 -0.50 -7.53
CA SER A 66 -24.66 0.24 -8.36
C SER A 66 -25.61 1.15 -7.55
N ALA A 67 -25.67 1.01 -6.22
CA ALA A 67 -26.44 1.91 -5.37
C ALA A 67 -25.72 3.24 -5.08
N SER A 68 -24.38 3.29 -5.18
CA SER A 68 -23.56 4.45 -4.78
C SER A 68 -23.98 5.75 -5.47
N ALA A 69 -24.38 5.70 -6.74
CA ALA A 69 -24.87 6.87 -7.48
C ALA A 69 -26.19 7.43 -6.93
N GLY A 70 -27.12 6.54 -6.57
CA GLY A 70 -28.43 6.92 -6.02
C GLY A 70 -28.37 7.39 -4.56
N SER A 71 -27.38 6.90 -3.79
CA SER A 71 -27.19 7.26 -2.39
C SER A 71 -26.50 8.61 -2.18
N ALA A 72 -25.61 9.02 -3.08
CA ALA A 72 -24.96 10.32 -3.01
C ALA A 72 -25.94 11.45 -3.42
N GLN A 73 -25.89 12.57 -2.70
CA GLN A 73 -26.62 13.79 -3.04
C GLN A 73 -25.95 14.52 -4.21
N ILE A 74 -26.58 15.58 -4.72
CA ILE A 74 -26.02 16.44 -5.78
C ILE A 74 -25.74 17.82 -5.19
N ALA A 75 -24.47 18.26 -5.22
CA ALA A 75 -24.06 19.57 -4.73
C ALA A 75 -24.23 20.65 -5.80
N THR A 76 -24.90 21.76 -5.49
CA THR A 76 -24.92 22.92 -6.39
C THR A 76 -23.61 23.69 -6.27
N VAL A 77 -22.95 23.94 -7.41
CA VAL A 77 -21.68 24.67 -7.49
C VAL A 77 -21.78 25.81 -8.49
N GLN A 78 -21.21 26.97 -8.16
CA GLN A 78 -21.11 28.10 -9.08
C GLN A 78 -19.90 27.88 -10.01
N ALA A 79 -20.07 28.05 -11.32
CA ALA A 79 -18.91 28.08 -12.22
C ALA A 79 -17.94 29.19 -11.81
N GLY A 80 -16.64 28.88 -11.75
CA GLY A 80 -15.61 29.77 -11.22
C GLY A 80 -15.34 29.64 -9.73
N SER A 81 -16.11 28.85 -8.98
CA SER A 81 -15.83 28.61 -7.56
C SER A 81 -14.72 27.57 -7.35
N THR A 82 -14.05 27.68 -6.20
CA THR A 82 -13.15 26.64 -5.71
C THR A 82 -13.94 25.50 -5.07
N VAL A 83 -13.61 24.29 -5.46
CA VAL A 83 -14.10 23.02 -4.91
C VAL A 83 -12.91 22.10 -4.64
N GLY A 84 -13.13 20.91 -4.09
CA GLY A 84 -12.05 19.97 -3.88
C GLY A 84 -12.48 18.69 -3.19
N PHE A 85 -11.51 17.90 -2.77
CA PHE A 85 -11.71 16.69 -1.99
C PHE A 85 -10.84 16.74 -0.74
N LYS A 86 -11.36 16.21 0.36
CA LYS A 86 -10.58 15.87 1.55
C LYS A 86 -10.52 14.36 1.66
N ALA A 87 -9.32 13.85 1.92
CA ALA A 87 -9.05 12.44 2.07
C ALA A 87 -9.42 11.93 3.46
N SER A 88 -9.72 10.63 3.59
CA SER A 88 -9.96 9.97 4.88
C SER A 88 -8.72 9.97 5.78
N ASN A 89 -7.54 10.09 5.18
CA ASN A 89 -6.26 10.13 5.86
C ASN A 89 -5.27 11.06 5.15
N THR A 90 -4.08 11.22 5.72
CA THR A 90 -2.94 11.90 5.09
C THR A 90 -2.56 11.18 3.80
N MET A 91 -2.42 11.92 2.71
CA MET A 91 -2.01 11.37 1.42
C MET A 91 -0.51 11.11 1.40
N GLY A 92 -0.11 9.95 1.92
CA GLY A 92 1.28 9.56 2.16
C GLY A 92 2.05 9.06 0.95
N HIS A 93 1.40 8.87 -0.20
CA HIS A 93 2.09 8.42 -1.41
C HIS A 93 2.54 9.57 -2.31
N PRO A 94 3.76 9.54 -2.86
CA PRO A 94 4.18 10.49 -3.89
C PRO A 94 3.44 10.18 -5.20
N GLY A 95 2.88 11.20 -5.84
CA GLY A 95 2.08 10.99 -7.03
C GLY A 95 1.67 12.24 -7.78
N TYR A 96 0.90 12.02 -8.84
CA TYR A 96 0.28 13.05 -9.68
C TYR A 96 -1.21 13.17 -9.34
N PHE A 97 -1.71 14.39 -9.23
CA PHE A 97 -3.12 14.65 -8.97
C PHE A 97 -3.81 15.25 -10.19
N SER A 98 -5.07 14.92 -10.39
CA SER A 98 -5.90 15.62 -11.37
C SER A 98 -7.38 15.58 -11.09
N ALA A 99 -8.12 16.45 -11.77
CA ALA A 99 -9.57 16.50 -11.72
C ALA A 99 -10.20 16.60 -13.11
N TYR A 100 -11.32 15.89 -13.29
CA TYR A 100 -12.07 15.83 -14.54
C TYR A 100 -13.55 16.12 -14.31
N LEU A 101 -14.18 16.73 -15.31
CA LEU A 101 -15.64 16.83 -15.39
C LEU A 101 -16.16 15.95 -16.53
N SER A 102 -17.34 15.38 -16.32
CA SER A 102 -18.14 14.78 -17.39
C SER A 102 -19.58 15.26 -17.25
N LYS A 103 -20.16 15.79 -18.33
CA LYS A 103 -21.58 16.17 -18.33
C LYS A 103 -22.41 14.91 -18.09
N ALA A 104 -23.26 14.94 -17.08
CA ALA A 104 -24.01 13.77 -16.64
C ALA A 104 -25.28 13.61 -17.48
N SER A 105 -25.51 12.39 -17.97
CA SER A 105 -26.71 12.01 -18.71
C SER A 105 -27.17 10.64 -18.23
N PRO A 106 -28.46 10.47 -17.87
CA PRO A 106 -29.51 11.49 -17.81
C PRO A 106 -29.36 12.49 -16.63
N ALA A 107 -28.64 12.12 -15.57
CA ALA A 107 -28.45 12.91 -14.35
C ALA A 107 -27.16 12.50 -13.61
N ALA A 108 -26.65 13.34 -12.72
CA ALA A 108 -25.42 13.07 -11.95
C ALA A 108 -25.56 11.89 -10.98
N ASN A 109 -26.76 11.55 -10.53
CA ASN A 109 -27.04 10.37 -9.70
C ASN A 109 -27.40 9.11 -10.51
N SER A 110 -27.14 9.09 -11.82
CA SER A 110 -27.35 7.91 -12.67
C SER A 110 -26.08 7.06 -12.81
N ASN A 111 -26.23 5.74 -12.79
CA ASN A 111 -25.17 4.79 -13.11
C ASN A 111 -24.67 4.88 -14.57
N ASP A 112 -25.43 5.53 -15.46
CA ASP A 112 -25.03 5.76 -16.85
C ASP A 112 -24.18 7.02 -17.04
N ALA A 113 -24.12 7.91 -16.03
CA ALA A 113 -23.33 9.12 -16.11
C ALA A 113 -21.83 8.81 -16.24
N GLY A 114 -21.15 9.54 -17.13
CA GLY A 114 -19.70 9.38 -17.36
C GLY A 114 -19.31 8.15 -18.17
N LYS A 115 -20.27 7.42 -18.76
CA LYS A 115 -19.95 6.39 -19.77
C LYS A 115 -19.53 7.05 -21.09
N GLY A 116 -18.66 6.36 -21.83
CA GLY A 116 -18.14 6.83 -23.11
C GLY A 116 -17.14 7.99 -22.99
N ALA A 117 -16.81 8.60 -24.14
CA ALA A 117 -15.84 9.68 -24.23
C ALA A 117 -16.48 11.02 -23.89
N SER A 118 -16.64 11.28 -22.59
CA SER A 118 -17.37 12.44 -22.04
C SER A 118 -16.58 13.24 -21.01
N TRP A 119 -15.39 12.77 -20.62
CA TRP A 119 -14.57 13.38 -19.59
C TRP A 119 -13.58 14.39 -20.17
N PHE A 120 -13.42 15.54 -19.52
CA PHE A 120 -12.39 16.53 -19.82
C PHE A 120 -11.66 16.96 -18.55
N LYS A 121 -10.34 17.11 -18.65
CA LYS A 121 -9.48 17.51 -17.52
C LYS A 121 -9.64 19.00 -17.25
N ILE A 122 -9.92 19.37 -15.99
CA ILE A 122 -10.05 20.76 -15.56
C ILE A 122 -8.88 21.23 -14.70
N TRP A 123 -8.14 20.31 -14.09
CA TRP A 123 -7.04 20.64 -13.18
C TRP A 123 -6.04 19.48 -13.08
N GLU A 124 -4.78 19.81 -12.82
CA GLU A 124 -3.72 18.86 -12.48
C GLU A 124 -2.68 19.49 -11.54
N TRP A 125 -2.03 18.64 -10.75
CA TRP A 125 -0.86 18.98 -9.95
C TRP A 125 0.22 17.93 -10.23
N SER A 126 1.17 18.33 -11.07
CA SER A 126 2.29 17.47 -11.45
C SER A 126 3.45 17.59 -10.48
N PRO A 127 4.19 16.50 -10.22
CA PRO A 127 5.46 16.61 -9.53
C PRO A 127 6.43 17.49 -10.31
N LYS A 128 7.19 18.28 -9.57
CA LYS A 128 8.25 19.12 -10.13
C LYS A 128 9.47 18.26 -10.43
N TRP A 129 10.25 18.66 -11.41
CA TRP A 129 11.52 17.99 -11.72
C TRP A 129 12.64 19.01 -11.89
N SER A 130 13.81 18.70 -11.34
CA SER A 130 15.07 19.34 -11.71
C SER A 130 16.19 18.32 -11.74
N SER A 131 17.26 18.61 -12.49
CA SER A 131 18.44 17.76 -12.51
C SER A 131 19.16 17.69 -11.16
N SER A 132 18.98 18.68 -10.28
CA SER A 132 19.60 18.73 -8.95
C SER A 132 18.80 18.02 -7.86
N THR A 133 17.47 18.00 -7.97
CA THR A 133 16.58 17.50 -6.90
C THR A 133 15.80 16.24 -7.28
N GLY A 134 15.84 15.82 -8.55
CA GLY A 134 14.98 14.76 -9.05
C GLY A 134 13.51 15.19 -9.05
N LEU A 135 12.60 14.22 -8.91
CA LEU A 135 11.17 14.48 -8.76
C LEU A 135 10.85 14.97 -7.35
N VAL A 136 10.08 16.05 -7.25
CA VAL A 136 9.61 16.64 -6.00
C VAL A 136 8.08 16.63 -5.99
N PHE A 137 7.51 16.09 -4.93
CA PHE A 137 6.08 15.90 -4.74
C PHE A 137 5.57 16.85 -3.65
N ASP A 138 5.27 18.09 -4.03
CA ASP A 138 4.72 19.08 -3.09
C ASP A 138 3.37 18.67 -2.49
N SER A 139 2.69 17.72 -3.15
CA SER A 139 1.43 17.14 -2.71
C SER A 139 1.58 16.02 -1.68
N LEU A 140 2.81 15.63 -1.32
CA LEU A 140 3.04 14.58 -0.34
C LEU A 140 2.59 15.05 1.05
N ASN A 141 1.91 14.18 1.78
CA ASN A 141 1.42 14.41 3.14
C ASN A 141 0.38 15.54 3.28
N ILE A 142 -0.25 15.96 2.18
CA ILE A 142 -1.44 16.80 2.26
C ILE A 142 -2.65 15.93 2.66
N ASN A 143 -3.73 16.52 3.16
CA ASN A 143 -4.97 15.79 3.48
C ASN A 143 -6.18 16.26 2.64
N GLN A 144 -5.99 17.29 1.81
CA GLN A 144 -7.00 17.82 0.90
C GLN A 144 -6.33 18.48 -0.30
N PHE A 145 -7.05 18.53 -1.41
CA PHE A 145 -6.66 19.29 -2.60
C PHE A 145 -7.87 20.03 -3.17
N THR A 146 -7.65 21.25 -3.63
CA THR A 146 -8.69 22.12 -4.16
C THR A 146 -8.31 22.68 -5.53
N PHE A 147 -9.33 23.00 -6.32
CA PHE A 147 -9.21 23.50 -7.67
C PHE A 147 -10.48 24.25 -8.07
N THR A 148 -10.42 24.98 -9.17
CA THR A 148 -11.52 25.84 -9.61
C THR A 148 -12.34 25.18 -10.70
N ILE A 149 -13.69 25.20 -10.57
CA ILE A 149 -14.58 24.88 -11.69
C ILE A 149 -14.41 25.97 -12.75
N PRO A 150 -14.07 25.67 -14.02
CA PRO A 150 -13.86 26.72 -15.00
C PRO A 150 -15.11 27.60 -15.21
N LYS A 151 -14.93 28.93 -15.28
CA LYS A 151 -16.05 29.90 -15.39
C LYS A 151 -16.95 29.65 -16.60
N ASN A 152 -16.38 29.21 -17.72
CA ASN A 152 -17.12 28.95 -18.96
C ASN A 152 -17.73 27.54 -19.05
N THR A 153 -17.67 26.73 -17.98
CA THR A 153 -18.32 25.42 -17.92
C THR A 153 -19.83 25.60 -18.14
N PRO A 154 -20.47 24.93 -19.12
CA PRO A 154 -21.91 25.06 -19.31
C PRO A 154 -22.71 24.62 -18.10
N ASN A 155 -23.86 25.25 -17.86
CA ASN A 155 -24.78 24.84 -16.81
C ASN A 155 -25.24 23.38 -16.99
N GLY A 156 -25.56 22.75 -15.86
CA GLY A 156 -26.15 21.42 -15.79
C GLY A 156 -25.45 20.50 -14.81
N GLN A 157 -25.87 19.24 -14.80
CA GLN A 157 -25.33 18.23 -13.90
C GLN A 157 -24.06 17.58 -14.47
N TYR A 158 -23.08 17.32 -13.61
CA TYR A 158 -21.80 16.71 -13.96
C TYR A 158 -21.39 15.68 -12.90
N LEU A 159 -20.57 14.72 -13.33
CA LEU A 159 -19.64 14.04 -12.43
C LEU A 159 -18.34 14.84 -12.37
N LEU A 160 -17.84 15.03 -11.15
CA LEU A 160 -16.53 15.59 -10.88
C LEU A 160 -15.65 14.50 -10.27
N ARG A 161 -14.68 14.03 -11.04
CA ARG A 161 -13.72 13.00 -10.64
C ARG A 161 -12.45 13.65 -10.15
N GLY A 162 -12.08 13.44 -8.89
CA GLY A 162 -10.76 13.72 -8.34
C GLY A 162 -9.94 12.44 -8.28
N GLU A 163 -8.65 12.52 -8.59
CA GLU A 163 -7.75 11.37 -8.47
C GLU A 163 -6.35 11.74 -8.01
N GLN A 164 -5.69 10.75 -7.44
CA GLN A 164 -4.23 10.68 -7.37
C GLN A 164 -3.73 9.38 -8.01
N ILE A 165 -2.68 9.50 -8.82
CA ILE A 165 -1.88 8.39 -9.32
C ILE A 165 -0.61 8.33 -8.47
N ALA A 166 -0.55 7.38 -7.54
CA ALA A 166 0.61 7.12 -6.69
C ALA A 166 1.67 6.30 -7.44
N LEU A 167 2.93 6.72 -7.33
CA LEU A 167 4.03 6.28 -8.20
C LEU A 167 5.14 5.50 -7.47
N HIS A 168 5.01 5.32 -6.16
CA HIS A 168 6.05 4.72 -5.30
C HIS A 168 6.43 3.28 -5.67
N VAL A 169 5.56 2.55 -6.37
CA VAL A 169 5.86 1.20 -6.91
C VAL A 169 5.55 1.10 -8.42
N ALA A 170 5.50 2.24 -9.12
CA ALA A 170 5.12 2.33 -10.52
C ALA A 170 6.25 1.99 -11.52
N GLY A 171 7.34 1.37 -11.07
CA GLY A 171 8.45 0.93 -11.92
C GLY A 171 8.10 -0.23 -12.85
N ASN A 172 7.02 -0.95 -12.57
CA ASN A 172 6.51 -2.07 -13.34
C ASN A 172 5.09 -1.80 -13.86
N VAL A 173 4.71 -2.48 -14.95
CA VAL A 173 3.35 -2.42 -15.50
C VAL A 173 2.37 -2.90 -14.42
N GLY A 174 1.33 -2.11 -14.15
CA GLY A 174 0.36 -2.39 -13.08
C GLY A 174 0.77 -1.92 -11.69
N GLY A 175 1.98 -1.35 -11.52
CA GLY A 175 2.45 -0.83 -10.24
C GLY A 175 1.89 0.54 -9.85
N ALA A 176 1.35 1.32 -10.80
CA ALA A 176 0.71 2.59 -10.46
C ALA A 176 -0.61 2.34 -9.70
N GLN A 177 -0.82 3.13 -8.65
CA GLN A 177 -1.98 3.00 -7.76
C GLN A 177 -2.89 4.22 -7.88
N LEU A 178 -4.15 4.02 -8.28
CA LEU A 178 -5.12 5.10 -8.47
C LEU A 178 -6.09 5.18 -7.28
N TYR A 179 -6.03 6.31 -6.58
CA TYR A 179 -7.03 6.71 -5.59
C TYR A 179 -8.02 7.66 -6.25
N ILE A 180 -9.31 7.33 -6.20
CA ILE A 180 -10.35 7.97 -7.02
C ILE A 180 -11.55 8.34 -6.15
N GLY A 181 -12.19 9.48 -6.43
CA GLY A 181 -13.50 9.84 -5.89
C GLY A 181 -14.32 10.62 -6.92
N CYS A 182 -15.62 10.33 -7.02
CA CYS A 182 -16.53 11.02 -7.93
C CYS A 182 -17.63 11.77 -7.17
N ALA A 183 -17.53 13.10 -7.14
CA ALA A 183 -18.58 13.97 -6.64
C ALA A 183 -19.68 14.20 -7.69
N GLN A 184 -20.93 14.32 -7.23
CA GLN A 184 -22.08 14.64 -8.07
C GLN A 184 -22.42 16.12 -7.90
N ILE A 185 -22.36 16.88 -9.00
CA ILE A 185 -22.52 18.34 -8.94
C ILE A 185 -23.55 18.85 -9.94
N ASN A 186 -24.19 19.96 -9.60
CA ASN A 186 -25.01 20.78 -10.49
C ASN A 186 -24.35 22.15 -10.67
N VAL A 187 -23.75 22.38 -11.83
CA VAL A 187 -23.06 23.64 -12.16
C VAL A 187 -24.09 24.69 -12.56
N VAL A 188 -24.03 25.85 -11.91
CA VAL A 188 -24.86 27.04 -12.18
C VAL A 188 -24.00 28.28 -12.46
N GLY A 189 -24.58 29.27 -13.13
CA GLY A 189 -23.91 30.53 -13.46
C GLY A 189 -22.68 30.38 -14.37
N GLY A 190 -22.65 29.29 -15.15
CA GLY A 190 -21.65 28.98 -16.14
C GLY A 190 -21.90 29.62 -17.51
N GLY A 191 -20.92 29.45 -18.41
CA GLY A 191 -20.92 30.02 -19.76
C GLY A 191 -21.31 29.04 -20.86
N ASN A 192 -20.86 29.31 -22.09
CA ASN A 192 -21.13 28.50 -23.28
C ASN A 192 -19.86 27.81 -23.81
N GLY A 193 -18.96 27.41 -22.91
CA GLY A 193 -17.72 26.72 -23.28
C GLY A 193 -17.99 25.38 -23.97
N ASN A 194 -17.06 24.95 -24.83
CA ASN A 194 -17.10 23.65 -25.51
C ASN A 194 -15.95 22.75 -25.00
N PRO A 195 -16.17 21.95 -23.96
CA PRO A 195 -15.09 21.23 -23.29
C PRO A 195 -14.40 20.19 -24.18
N GLY A 196 -13.07 20.10 -24.12
CA GLY A 196 -12.31 19.06 -24.82
C GLY A 196 -10.78 19.16 -24.63
N PRO A 197 -10.01 18.18 -25.10
CA PRO A 197 -10.45 16.93 -25.71
C PRO A 197 -11.20 16.04 -24.71
N LEU A 198 -12.11 15.22 -25.22
CA LEU A 198 -12.88 14.27 -24.42
C LEU A 198 -12.17 12.91 -24.37
N VAL A 199 -12.24 12.25 -23.22
CA VAL A 199 -11.70 10.91 -22.98
C VAL A 199 -12.72 10.02 -22.27
N SER A 200 -12.47 8.71 -22.25
CA SER A 200 -13.27 7.71 -21.54
C SER A 200 -12.50 7.15 -20.36
N PHE A 201 -13.20 6.81 -19.28
CA PHE A 201 -12.67 5.95 -18.22
C PHE A 201 -13.51 4.68 -18.12
N PRO A 202 -12.93 3.48 -18.33
CA PRO A 202 -11.56 3.21 -18.80
C PRO A 202 -11.31 3.67 -20.26
N GLY A 203 -10.03 3.81 -20.63
CA GLY A 203 -9.59 4.14 -22.00
C GLY A 203 -8.68 5.37 -22.11
N ALA A 204 -8.71 6.28 -21.14
CA ALA A 204 -7.83 7.44 -21.09
C ALA A 204 -6.39 7.05 -20.72
N TYR A 205 -6.18 5.98 -19.96
CA TYR A 205 -4.84 5.58 -19.52
C TYR A 205 -4.36 4.34 -20.23
N LYS A 206 -3.05 4.27 -20.45
CA LYS A 206 -2.34 3.04 -20.79
C LYS A 206 -1.37 2.73 -19.68
N ALA A 207 -1.21 1.44 -19.38
CA ALA A 207 -0.25 0.99 -18.37
C ALA A 207 1.21 1.28 -18.75
N THR A 208 1.47 1.72 -19.98
CA THR A 208 2.77 2.14 -20.51
C THR A 208 2.90 3.65 -20.71
N ASP A 209 1.90 4.45 -20.31
CA ASP A 209 2.04 5.90 -20.35
C ASP A 209 3.23 6.33 -19.46
N PRO A 210 4.15 7.21 -19.91
CA PRO A 210 5.39 7.50 -19.18
C PRO A 210 5.22 8.17 -17.81
N GLY A 211 4.03 8.72 -17.52
CA GLY A 211 3.65 9.22 -16.20
C GLY A 211 2.97 8.17 -15.29
N ILE A 212 2.76 6.96 -15.81
CA ILE A 212 2.11 5.83 -15.14
C ILE A 212 3.11 4.69 -14.95
N LEU A 213 3.89 4.33 -15.98
CA LEU A 213 5.02 3.41 -15.86
C LEU A 213 6.28 4.25 -15.65
N LEU A 214 6.63 4.49 -14.39
CA LEU A 214 7.74 5.34 -14.00
C LEU A 214 8.41 4.80 -12.75
N ASN A 215 9.66 4.35 -12.88
CA ASN A 215 10.51 4.16 -11.71
C ASN A 215 11.00 5.52 -11.23
N MET A 216 10.38 6.05 -10.19
CA MET A 216 10.73 7.37 -9.66
C MET A 216 12.08 7.43 -8.94
N TYR A 217 12.63 6.28 -8.55
CA TYR A 217 13.93 6.16 -7.88
C TYR A 217 15.09 6.07 -8.88
N VAL A 218 14.81 5.56 -10.09
CA VAL A 218 15.78 5.44 -11.18
C VAL A 218 15.17 5.98 -12.47
N LEU A 219 15.34 7.29 -12.67
CA LEU A 219 14.80 7.96 -13.85
C LEU A 219 15.60 7.62 -15.13
N PRO A 220 14.93 7.51 -16.29
CA PRO A 220 15.60 7.25 -17.56
C PRO A 220 16.70 8.27 -17.91
N SER A 221 17.72 7.85 -18.64
CA SER A 221 18.71 8.78 -19.19
C SER A 221 18.03 9.84 -20.07
N GLY A 222 18.38 11.11 -19.86
CA GLY A 222 17.78 12.23 -20.58
C GLY A 222 16.36 12.59 -20.11
N TYR A 223 15.93 12.09 -18.94
CA TYR A 223 14.65 12.49 -18.35
C TYR A 223 14.56 14.02 -18.24
N SER A 224 13.48 14.58 -18.76
CA SER A 224 13.28 16.04 -18.85
C SER A 224 12.11 16.53 -18.00
N GLY A 225 11.54 15.66 -17.17
CA GLY A 225 10.41 15.96 -16.29
C GLY A 225 9.23 15.02 -16.47
N TYR A 226 8.33 15.08 -15.48
CA TYR A 226 7.14 14.25 -15.41
C TYR A 226 6.21 14.47 -16.60
N GLN A 227 5.79 13.37 -17.22
CA GLN A 227 4.90 13.37 -18.38
C GLN A 227 3.50 13.03 -17.89
N ALA A 228 2.70 14.04 -17.59
CA ALA A 228 1.33 13.84 -17.13
C ALA A 228 0.55 12.93 -18.10
N PRO A 229 -0.18 11.91 -17.60
CA PRO A 229 -0.95 11.04 -18.47
C PRO A 229 -2.06 11.83 -19.17
N ARG A 230 -1.97 11.81 -20.50
CA ARG A 230 -2.81 12.55 -21.46
C ARG A 230 -2.89 14.07 -21.29
N THR A 231 -3.48 14.69 -22.32
CA THR A 231 -3.42 16.12 -22.65
C THR A 231 -3.69 17.10 -21.50
N ARG A 232 -3.10 18.28 -21.68
CA ARG A 232 -3.17 19.48 -20.82
C ARG A 232 -4.61 19.86 -20.44
N CYS A 233 -4.78 20.51 -19.30
CA CYS A 233 -6.06 21.08 -18.84
C CYS A 233 -6.74 21.92 -19.93
N HIS A 234 -8.07 21.80 -20.03
CA HIS A 234 -8.85 22.66 -20.91
C HIS A 234 -9.00 24.05 -20.28
N LEU A 235 -8.19 25.00 -20.74
CA LEU A 235 -8.39 26.42 -20.46
C LEU A 235 -9.31 27.00 -21.54
N PHE A 236 -10.51 27.43 -21.14
CA PHE A 236 -11.53 27.98 -22.03
C PHE A 236 -11.16 29.34 -22.67
N ASP A 237 -9.99 29.91 -22.35
CA ASP A 237 -9.50 31.17 -22.91
C ASP A 237 -8.34 30.94 -23.88
N LYS A 238 -8.66 30.91 -25.18
CA LYS A 238 -7.67 31.15 -26.25
C LYS A 238 -7.98 32.47 -26.94
N THR A 239 -7.65 33.58 -26.29
CA THR A 239 -7.34 34.85 -26.98
C THR A 239 -6.22 35.58 -26.22
N GLY A 240 -4.96 35.27 -26.54
CA GLY A 240 -3.78 35.96 -26.03
C GLY A 240 -2.49 35.14 -26.23
N PRO A 241 -1.34 35.76 -26.57
CA PRO A 241 -0.12 35.02 -26.84
C PRO A 241 0.41 34.33 -25.57
N VAL A 242 0.96 33.14 -25.78
CA VAL A 242 1.48 32.24 -24.74
C VAL A 242 2.64 32.91 -24.00
N SER A 243 2.42 33.19 -22.71
CA SER A 243 3.47 33.47 -21.72
C SER A 243 3.63 32.25 -20.82
N THR A 244 4.82 31.66 -20.83
CA THR A 244 5.23 30.65 -19.84
C THR A 244 5.45 31.33 -18.50
N THR A 245 4.42 31.36 -17.67
CA THR A 245 4.57 31.62 -16.23
C THR A 245 3.98 30.45 -15.47
N THR A 246 4.86 29.78 -14.74
CA THR A 246 4.56 28.84 -13.66
C THR A 246 3.46 29.40 -12.77
N ALA A 247 2.41 28.62 -12.53
CA ALA A 247 1.45 28.94 -11.50
C ALA A 247 2.16 28.84 -10.15
N GLU A 248 2.60 29.98 -9.62
CA GLU A 248 2.89 30.13 -8.21
C GLU A 248 1.59 29.92 -7.44
N GLY A 249 1.61 29.01 -6.46
CA GLY A 249 0.52 28.84 -5.53
C GLY A 249 0.29 30.15 -4.78
N LEU A 250 -0.96 30.61 -4.75
CA LEU A 250 -1.35 31.71 -3.89
C LEU A 250 -1.20 31.29 -2.41
N PRO A 251 -0.76 32.21 -1.53
CA PRO A 251 -0.34 31.88 -0.18
C PRO A 251 -1.53 31.51 0.72
N ILE A 252 -1.35 30.43 1.47
CA ILE A 252 -2.12 30.12 2.67
C ILE A 252 -1.79 31.19 3.73
N ASN A 253 -2.82 31.90 4.17
CA ASN A 253 -2.73 32.93 5.19
C ASN A 253 -2.42 32.26 6.54
N GLN A 254 -1.15 32.24 6.95
CA GLN A 254 -0.76 31.86 8.31
C GLN A 254 -0.74 33.12 9.17
N SER A 255 -1.60 33.16 10.19
CA SER A 255 -1.51 34.13 11.27
C SER A 255 -0.20 33.92 12.03
N GLU A 256 0.54 35.01 12.20
CA GLU A 256 1.82 35.11 12.87
C GLU A 256 1.74 34.62 14.32
N ASP A 257 2.60 33.67 14.68
CA ASP A 257 3.26 33.64 15.99
C ASP A 257 4.64 32.98 15.80
N THR A 258 5.67 33.81 15.93
CA THR A 258 7.08 33.47 15.70
C THR A 258 7.66 32.65 16.85
N VAL A 259 8.19 31.47 16.55
CA VAL A 259 9.28 30.84 17.33
C VAL A 259 10.29 30.26 16.35
N GLU A 260 11.54 30.74 16.42
CA GLU A 260 12.67 30.26 15.62
C GLU A 260 12.90 28.75 15.80
N LEU A 261 13.11 28.01 14.71
CA LEU A 261 13.77 26.71 14.76
C LEU A 261 14.88 26.63 13.70
N ARG A 262 16.09 26.37 14.20
CA ARG A 262 17.35 26.38 13.46
C ARG A 262 17.46 25.20 12.48
N VAL A 263 18.05 25.51 11.33
CA VAL A 263 18.47 24.59 10.28
C VAL A 263 19.54 23.62 10.79
N PHE A 264 19.36 22.31 10.61
CA PHE A 264 20.44 21.34 10.55
C PHE A 264 20.52 20.75 9.14
N VAL A 265 21.58 21.11 8.43
CA VAL A 265 22.05 20.41 7.22
C VAL A 265 22.97 19.28 7.69
N ALA A 266 22.72 18.05 7.26
CA ALA A 266 23.68 16.95 7.45
C ALA A 266 23.96 16.25 6.12
N TYR A 267 25.26 16.16 5.83
CA TYR A 267 25.93 15.63 4.66
C TYR A 267 25.74 14.11 4.52
N GLY A 268 25.62 13.62 3.28
CA GLY A 268 25.63 12.19 3.00
C GLY A 268 25.52 11.84 1.51
N SER A 269 26.37 12.41 0.65
CA SER A 269 26.42 12.02 -0.77
C SER A 269 27.79 12.33 -1.37
N LEU A 270 28.78 11.46 -1.15
CA LEU A 270 30.02 11.51 -1.95
C LEU A 270 30.86 10.21 -1.92
N VAL A 271 30.28 9.01 -1.98
CA VAL A 271 31.09 7.77 -2.18
C VAL A 271 30.32 6.67 -2.95
N ILE A 272 29.67 6.96 -4.09
CA ILE A 272 29.08 5.91 -4.95
C ILE A 272 29.16 6.28 -6.45
N SER A 273 30.32 6.72 -6.94
CA SER A 273 30.48 7.10 -8.37
C SER A 273 31.51 6.28 -9.15
N ARG A 274 32.10 5.22 -8.58
CA ARG A 274 33.12 4.42 -9.30
C ARG A 274 32.71 2.99 -9.67
N GLU A 275 31.76 2.37 -8.97
CA GLU A 275 31.40 0.96 -9.18
C GLU A 275 30.35 0.73 -10.30
N LEU A 276 29.51 1.73 -10.64
CA LEU A 276 28.44 1.56 -11.65
C LEU A 276 28.92 1.44 -13.11
N THR A 277 30.18 1.74 -13.39
CA THR A 277 30.74 1.70 -14.75
C THR A 277 31.00 0.27 -15.24
N VAL A 278 31.11 -0.71 -14.32
CA VAL A 278 31.49 -2.09 -14.64
C VAL A 278 30.28 -2.95 -15.04
N LEU A 279 29.08 -2.65 -14.54
CA LEU A 279 27.86 -3.41 -14.82
C LEU A 279 27.25 -3.14 -16.21
N HIS A 280 27.50 -1.95 -16.78
CA HIS A 280 27.03 -1.57 -18.12
C HIS A 280 27.75 -2.28 -19.27
N LEU A 281 28.90 -2.91 -19.04
CA LEU A 281 29.59 -3.69 -20.08
C LEU A 281 29.07 -5.14 -20.22
N TRP A 282 28.34 -5.69 -19.25
CA TRP A 282 27.90 -7.09 -19.31
C TRP A 282 26.57 -7.28 -20.07
N THR A 283 25.58 -6.42 -19.90
CA THR A 283 24.24 -6.58 -20.51
C THR A 283 24.21 -6.33 -22.03
N ALA A 284 25.02 -5.38 -22.52
CA ALA A 284 25.15 -5.12 -23.96
C ALA A 284 25.85 -6.27 -24.71
N THR A 285 26.65 -7.07 -24.00
CA THR A 285 27.39 -8.21 -24.57
C THR A 285 26.47 -9.44 -24.70
N SER A 286 25.58 -9.66 -23.72
CA SER A 286 24.61 -10.77 -23.72
C SER A 286 23.50 -10.60 -24.76
N LEU A 287 23.00 -9.37 -24.97
CA LEU A 287 21.97 -9.09 -25.98
C LEU A 287 22.52 -9.22 -27.41
N LYS A 288 23.80 -8.87 -27.61
CA LYS A 288 24.50 -9.09 -28.88
C LYS A 288 24.77 -10.57 -29.13
N ALA A 289 25.08 -11.36 -28.10
CA ALA A 289 25.25 -12.80 -28.21
C ALA A 289 23.94 -13.52 -28.59
N TYR A 290 22.81 -13.11 -27.99
CA TYR A 290 21.47 -13.64 -28.33
C TYR A 290 21.10 -13.36 -29.80
N LYS A 291 21.27 -12.12 -30.26
CA LYS A 291 20.96 -11.72 -31.63
C LYS A 291 21.87 -12.39 -32.66
N ALA A 292 23.15 -12.57 -32.31
CA ALA A 292 24.10 -13.32 -33.12
C ALA A 292 23.80 -14.83 -33.19
N GLN A 293 23.03 -15.37 -32.24
CA GLN A 293 22.57 -16.77 -32.27
C GLN A 293 21.27 -16.93 -33.06
N GLU A 294 20.32 -16.00 -32.92
CA GLU A 294 19.07 -15.97 -33.72
C GLU A 294 19.37 -15.87 -35.22
N ASP A 295 20.35 -15.02 -35.60
CA ASP A 295 20.74 -14.82 -37.00
C ASP A 295 21.46 -16.02 -37.64
N LYS A 296 21.94 -16.97 -36.83
CA LYS A 296 22.57 -18.22 -37.29
C LYS A 296 21.61 -19.41 -37.39
N MET A 297 20.36 -19.25 -36.95
CA MET A 297 19.37 -20.34 -36.98
C MET A 297 18.53 -20.33 -38.25
N ASP A 298 18.38 -21.51 -38.84
CA ASP A 298 17.51 -21.74 -40.00
C ASP A 298 16.03 -21.47 -39.67
N PRO A 299 15.21 -21.14 -40.68
CA PRO A 299 13.82 -20.70 -40.48
C PRO A 299 12.95 -21.60 -39.57
N PRO A 300 13.06 -22.94 -39.61
CA PRO A 300 12.28 -23.81 -38.71
C PRO A 300 12.68 -23.67 -37.23
N GLY A 301 13.96 -23.46 -36.93
CA GLY A 301 14.46 -23.27 -35.56
C GLY A 301 14.01 -21.94 -34.95
N ARG A 302 13.89 -20.91 -35.80
CA ARG A 302 13.40 -19.57 -35.42
C ARG A 302 11.91 -19.57 -35.08
N HIS A 303 11.11 -20.42 -35.73
CA HIS A 303 9.69 -20.58 -35.43
C HIS A 303 9.44 -21.36 -34.12
N ASN A 304 10.18 -22.45 -33.86
CA ASN A 304 10.03 -23.21 -32.63
C ASN A 304 10.41 -22.39 -31.37
N MET A 305 11.46 -21.58 -31.43
CA MET A 305 11.86 -20.68 -30.34
C MET A 305 10.78 -19.61 -30.05
N ARG A 306 10.06 -19.15 -31.08
CA ARG A 306 8.97 -18.16 -30.95
C ARG A 306 7.67 -18.79 -30.41
N SER A 307 7.42 -20.06 -30.70
CA SER A 307 6.26 -20.80 -30.18
C SER A 307 6.39 -21.18 -28.70
N PHE A 308 7.59 -21.46 -28.20
CA PHE A 308 7.83 -21.65 -26.76
C PHE A 308 7.61 -20.36 -25.95
N LEU A 309 7.84 -19.19 -26.55
CA LEU A 309 7.57 -17.89 -25.91
C LEU A 309 6.06 -17.54 -25.88
N ALA A 310 5.28 -18.05 -26.84
CA ALA A 310 3.84 -17.79 -26.91
C ALA A 310 3.02 -18.63 -25.90
N ALA A 311 3.51 -19.82 -25.53
CA ALA A 311 2.87 -20.66 -24.52
C ALA A 311 3.16 -20.20 -23.07
N ALA A 312 4.26 -19.48 -22.84
CA ALA A 312 4.59 -18.90 -21.53
C ALA A 312 3.79 -17.62 -21.18
N VAL A 313 3.01 -17.08 -22.12
CA VAL A 313 2.24 -15.83 -21.94
C VAL A 313 0.76 -16.07 -21.60
N ALA A 314 0.28 -17.32 -21.60
CA ALA A 314 -1.14 -17.65 -21.43
C ALA A 314 -1.56 -18.12 -20.01
N ALA A 315 -0.73 -17.98 -18.98
CA ALA A 315 -1.07 -18.37 -17.61
C ALA A 315 -0.58 -17.39 -16.53
N VAL A 316 -0.69 -16.08 -16.78
CA VAL A 316 -0.66 -15.09 -15.69
C VAL A 316 -2.10 -14.62 -15.48
N ALA A 317 -2.85 -15.42 -14.71
CA ALA A 317 -3.97 -14.87 -13.97
C ALA A 317 -3.35 -13.90 -12.95
N VAL A 318 -3.39 -12.60 -13.26
CA VAL A 318 -2.97 -11.55 -12.32
C VAL A 318 -4.02 -11.54 -11.22
N SER A 319 -3.77 -12.28 -10.14
CA SER A 319 -4.47 -12.07 -8.88
C SER A 319 -4.23 -10.61 -8.48
N SER A 320 -5.30 -9.85 -8.33
CA SER A 320 -5.26 -8.55 -7.65
C SER A 320 -4.78 -8.82 -6.22
N VAL A 321 -3.50 -8.58 -5.97
CA VAL A 321 -2.88 -8.72 -4.64
C VAL A 321 -3.46 -7.65 -3.73
N PHE A 322 -4.39 -8.07 -2.88
CA PHE A 322 -4.85 -7.34 -1.71
C PHE A 322 -3.67 -7.24 -0.73
N GLY A 323 -3.18 -6.04 -0.46
CA GLY A 323 -1.92 -5.89 0.30
C GLY A 323 -2.09 -6.03 1.81
N HIS A 324 -3.14 -5.43 2.38
CA HIS A 324 -3.24 -5.28 3.83
C HIS A 324 -4.32 -6.19 4.42
N TYR A 325 -4.00 -6.80 5.55
CA TYR A 325 -4.86 -7.77 6.24
C TYR A 325 -4.50 -7.84 7.72
N THR A 326 -5.41 -8.38 8.51
CA THR A 326 -5.17 -8.79 9.90
C THR A 326 -5.36 -10.31 10.01
N PHE A 327 -5.00 -10.89 11.15
CA PHE A 327 -5.27 -12.31 11.46
C PHE A 327 -6.30 -12.43 12.60
N PRO A 328 -7.58 -12.09 12.37
CA PRO A 328 -8.57 -11.97 13.43
C PRO A 328 -9.07 -13.31 13.98
N ASN A 329 -9.00 -14.40 13.21
CA ASN A 329 -9.55 -15.68 13.63
C ASN A 329 -8.43 -16.68 13.93
N LEU A 330 -8.57 -17.38 15.05
CA LEU A 330 -7.83 -18.61 15.33
C LEU A 330 -8.48 -19.76 14.53
N ILE A 331 -7.68 -20.67 14.00
CA ILE A 331 -8.16 -21.94 13.46
C ILE A 331 -7.88 -23.02 14.50
N VAL A 332 -8.91 -23.76 14.90
CA VAL A 332 -8.80 -24.93 15.79
C VAL A 332 -9.41 -26.13 15.07
N ASP A 333 -8.59 -27.18 14.88
CA ASP A 333 -8.97 -28.42 14.21
C ASP A 333 -9.67 -28.19 12.85
N GLY A 334 -9.14 -27.24 12.09
CA GLY A 334 -9.61 -26.88 10.75
C GLY A 334 -10.82 -25.95 10.69
N THR A 335 -11.33 -25.47 11.84
CA THR A 335 -12.44 -24.50 11.88
C THR A 335 -11.96 -23.14 12.38
N ALA A 336 -12.25 -22.09 11.62
CA ALA A 336 -12.00 -20.71 12.04
C ALA A 336 -13.01 -20.26 13.09
N THR A 337 -12.53 -19.66 14.18
CA THR A 337 -13.34 -19.09 15.27
C THR A 337 -13.92 -17.73 14.88
N GLY A 338 -14.71 -17.10 15.76
CA GLY A 338 -15.11 -15.70 15.61
C GLY A 338 -13.90 -14.76 15.55
N GLU A 339 -14.07 -13.61 14.92
CA GLU A 339 -13.04 -12.57 14.88
C GLU A 339 -12.74 -12.09 16.30
N TRP A 340 -11.45 -12.07 16.66
CA TRP A 340 -10.94 -11.63 17.96
C TRP A 340 -11.47 -12.42 19.16
N GLU A 341 -12.11 -13.57 18.94
CA GLU A 341 -12.69 -14.40 20.00
C GLU A 341 -11.60 -14.96 20.92
N TYR A 342 -10.53 -15.49 20.32
CA TYR A 342 -9.37 -16.05 21.01
C TYR A 342 -8.07 -15.34 20.62
N VAL A 343 -8.13 -14.42 19.67
CA VAL A 343 -6.99 -13.62 19.19
C VAL A 343 -7.07 -12.25 19.84
N ARG A 344 -5.96 -11.81 20.44
CA ARG A 344 -5.84 -10.44 20.94
C ARG A 344 -5.99 -9.47 19.78
N MET A 345 -6.97 -8.57 19.89
CA MET A 345 -7.22 -7.56 18.87
C MET A 345 -5.97 -6.72 18.66
N THR A 346 -5.63 -6.50 17.40
CA THR A 346 -4.40 -5.81 17.00
C THR A 346 -4.64 -4.33 16.72
N ALA A 347 -3.59 -3.52 16.86
CA ALA A 347 -3.66 -2.08 16.65
C ALA A 347 -4.10 -1.71 15.22
N ASN A 348 -3.86 -2.60 14.25
CA ASN A 348 -4.26 -2.44 12.86
C ASN A 348 -5.64 -3.05 12.53
N HIS A 349 -6.48 -3.37 13.52
CA HIS A 349 -7.79 -3.99 13.26
C HIS A 349 -8.71 -3.15 12.36
N ILE A 350 -8.48 -1.83 12.28
CA ILE A 350 -9.21 -0.90 11.41
C ILE A 350 -8.47 -0.67 10.09
N ASP A 351 -7.22 -0.21 10.16
CA ASP A 351 -6.46 0.24 8.99
C ASP A 351 -5.72 -0.87 8.23
N GLN A 352 -5.62 -2.05 8.85
CA GLN A 352 -4.92 -3.24 8.35
C GLN A 352 -3.43 -3.00 8.05
N GLY A 353 -2.87 -1.88 8.53
CA GLY A 353 -1.48 -1.50 8.36
C GLY A 353 -0.49 -2.46 9.04
N PRO A 354 0.75 -2.58 8.54
CA PRO A 354 1.74 -3.47 9.14
C PRO A 354 2.48 -2.78 10.29
N LEU A 355 3.11 -3.58 11.14
CA LEU A 355 4.18 -3.14 12.02
C LEU A 355 5.52 -3.18 11.24
N THR A 356 6.30 -2.10 11.28
CA THR A 356 7.60 -2.03 10.58
C THR A 356 8.80 -1.95 11.52
N ASP A 357 8.59 -1.47 12.76
CA ASP A 357 9.64 -1.37 13.76
C ASP A 357 9.73 -2.67 14.59
N VAL A 358 10.66 -3.54 14.20
CA VAL A 358 10.95 -4.82 14.88
C VAL A 358 11.56 -4.66 16.28
N THR A 359 11.98 -3.45 16.65
CA THR A 359 12.51 -3.13 17.99
C THR A 359 11.43 -2.64 18.95
N SER A 360 10.25 -2.29 18.43
CA SER A 360 9.13 -1.81 19.23
C SER A 360 8.49 -2.92 20.07
N ALA A 361 7.82 -2.54 21.17
CA ALA A 361 7.04 -3.48 21.98
C ALA A 361 5.92 -4.18 21.17
N GLY A 362 5.44 -3.53 20.10
CA GLY A 362 4.38 -4.05 19.25
C GLY A 362 4.75 -5.35 18.52
N VAL A 363 6.04 -5.63 18.29
CA VAL A 363 6.48 -6.83 17.55
C VAL A 363 6.07 -8.15 18.24
N ARG A 364 5.75 -8.09 19.53
CA ARG A 364 5.30 -9.24 20.31
C ARG A 364 3.93 -9.74 19.85
N CYS A 365 2.90 -8.93 20.00
CA CYS A 365 1.51 -9.33 19.73
C CYS A 365 0.68 -8.23 19.06
N PHE A 366 1.29 -7.08 18.76
CA PHE A 366 0.71 -5.91 18.09
C PHE A 366 -0.66 -5.49 18.64
N GLU A 367 -0.86 -5.66 19.95
CA GLU A 367 -2.19 -5.46 20.56
C GLU A 367 -2.68 -4.01 20.44
N ASP A 368 -3.98 -3.86 20.25
CA ASP A 368 -4.64 -2.57 20.38
C ASP A 368 -4.62 -2.14 21.85
N SER A 369 -4.02 -0.98 22.10
CA SER A 369 -3.88 -0.38 23.45
C SER A 369 -5.20 -0.12 24.18
N SER A 370 -6.34 -0.08 23.47
CA SER A 370 -7.68 0.09 24.04
C SER A 370 -8.31 -1.22 24.53
N THR A 371 -7.69 -2.36 24.24
CA THR A 371 -8.21 -3.69 24.60
C THR A 371 -7.50 -4.30 25.80
N VAL A 372 -8.22 -5.10 26.57
CA VAL A 372 -7.68 -5.79 27.74
C VAL A 372 -7.60 -7.28 27.43
N PRO A 373 -6.40 -7.92 27.45
CA PRO A 373 -6.26 -9.34 27.16
C PRO A 373 -7.16 -10.27 27.99
N ALA A 374 -7.52 -9.85 29.21
CA ALA A 374 -8.44 -10.56 30.09
C ALA A 374 -9.85 -10.76 29.50
N ASP A 375 -10.27 -9.90 28.56
CA ASP A 375 -11.58 -9.96 27.90
C ASP A 375 -11.58 -10.91 26.69
N VAL A 376 -10.39 -11.36 26.25
CA VAL A 376 -10.22 -12.31 25.14
C VAL A 376 -10.33 -13.73 25.68
N GLY A 377 -11.04 -14.60 24.98
CA GLY A 377 -11.20 -16.00 25.37
C GLY A 377 -9.87 -16.77 25.36
N VAL A 378 -9.87 -17.97 25.96
CA VAL A 378 -8.77 -18.93 25.88
C VAL A 378 -9.27 -20.19 25.21
N ALA A 379 -8.76 -20.52 24.03
CA ALA A 379 -9.19 -21.70 23.28
C ALA A 379 -8.49 -22.96 23.80
N THR A 380 -9.24 -24.01 24.11
CA THR A 380 -8.64 -25.32 24.41
C THR A 380 -8.22 -26.02 23.12
N VAL A 381 -6.98 -26.48 23.07
CA VAL A 381 -6.40 -27.24 21.95
C VAL A 381 -5.67 -28.47 22.49
N THR A 382 -5.48 -29.51 21.68
CA THR A 382 -4.72 -30.70 22.08
C THR A 382 -3.31 -30.63 21.48
N ALA A 383 -2.28 -31.02 22.24
CA ALA A 383 -0.94 -31.18 21.69
C ALA A 383 -0.95 -32.15 20.50
N GLY A 384 -0.23 -31.82 19.42
CA GLY A 384 -0.28 -32.55 18.14
C GLY A 384 -1.40 -32.12 17.19
N SER A 385 -2.40 -31.36 17.66
CA SER A 385 -3.52 -30.94 16.81
C SER A 385 -3.13 -29.81 15.85
N LYS A 386 -3.94 -29.65 14.79
CA LYS A 386 -3.71 -28.64 13.75
C LYS A 386 -4.42 -27.35 14.13
N VAL A 387 -3.65 -26.27 14.20
CA VAL A 387 -4.13 -24.91 14.46
C VAL A 387 -3.67 -23.98 13.35
N GLY A 388 -4.03 -22.70 13.42
CA GLY A 388 -3.56 -21.70 12.47
C GLY A 388 -4.25 -20.37 12.62
N PHE A 389 -4.10 -19.52 11.63
CA PHE A 389 -4.78 -18.23 11.56
C PHE A 389 -5.48 -18.08 10.22
N LYS A 390 -6.67 -17.48 10.24
CA LYS A 390 -7.35 -17.01 9.03
C LYS A 390 -7.23 -15.49 8.97
N ALA A 391 -6.87 -15.00 7.80
CA ALA A 391 -6.74 -13.57 7.55
C ALA A 391 -8.09 -12.91 7.25
N SER A 392 -8.20 -11.61 7.54
CA SER A 392 -9.37 -10.78 7.19
C SER A 392 -9.56 -10.65 5.68
N ASN A 393 -8.49 -10.86 4.92
CA ASN A 393 -8.47 -10.77 3.46
C ASN A 393 -7.46 -11.77 2.87
N THR A 394 -7.40 -11.85 1.54
CA THR A 394 -6.35 -12.59 0.82
C THR A 394 -4.98 -12.00 1.15
N MET A 395 -4.05 -12.86 1.56
CA MET A 395 -2.68 -12.46 1.84
C MET A 395 -1.93 -12.28 0.52
N GLY A 396 -1.85 -11.05 0.05
CA GLY A 396 -1.30 -10.76 -1.27
C GLY A 396 0.20 -10.43 -1.27
N HIS A 397 0.84 -10.19 -0.13
CA HIS A 397 2.26 -9.84 -0.14
C HIS A 397 3.19 -11.08 -0.20
N PRO A 398 4.27 -11.07 -1.00
CA PRO A 398 5.34 -12.06 -0.90
C PRO A 398 6.00 -11.93 0.48
N GLY A 399 6.20 -13.05 1.15
CA GLY A 399 6.81 -13.01 2.47
C GLY A 399 7.17 -14.36 3.05
N TYR A 400 7.66 -14.28 4.28
CA TYR A 400 7.99 -15.41 5.14
C TYR A 400 6.94 -15.54 6.23
N PHE A 401 6.53 -16.76 6.55
CA PHE A 401 5.56 -17.02 7.60
C PHE A 401 6.20 -17.78 8.76
N SER A 402 5.75 -17.51 9.97
CA SER A 402 6.18 -18.26 11.14
C SER A 402 5.14 -18.30 12.26
N ALA A 403 5.29 -19.27 13.14
CA ALA A 403 4.52 -19.38 14.36
C ALA A 403 5.40 -19.67 15.57
N TYR A 404 5.08 -19.02 16.68
CA TYR A 404 5.78 -19.15 17.95
C TYR A 404 4.81 -19.44 19.08
N MET A 405 5.28 -20.13 20.11
CA MET A 405 4.57 -20.29 21.36
C MET A 405 5.37 -19.70 22.52
N SER A 406 4.67 -19.17 23.53
CA SER A 406 5.26 -18.78 24.82
C SER A 406 4.36 -19.28 25.93
N LYS A 407 4.92 -20.00 26.92
CA LYS A 407 4.16 -20.43 28.09
C LYS A 407 3.66 -19.19 28.85
N ALA A 408 2.39 -19.16 29.21
CA ALA A 408 1.76 -18.03 29.87
C ALA A 408 0.60 -18.54 30.73
N ASP A 409 0.77 -18.50 32.05
CA ASP A 409 -0.26 -18.93 33.00
C ASP A 409 -0.52 -17.81 34.03
N PRO A 410 -1.60 -17.03 33.88
CA PRO A 410 -2.64 -17.17 32.85
C PRO A 410 -2.25 -16.54 31.50
N ALA A 411 -2.75 -17.10 30.39
CA ALA A 411 -2.51 -16.62 29.02
C ALA A 411 -3.19 -15.29 28.71
N ASN A 412 -4.20 -14.92 29.50
CA ASN A 412 -4.90 -13.64 29.38
C ASN A 412 -4.29 -12.52 30.24
N SER A 413 -3.07 -12.71 30.76
CA SER A 413 -2.29 -11.66 31.42
C SER A 413 -1.67 -10.68 30.40
N ALA A 414 -1.62 -9.40 30.74
CA ALA A 414 -0.87 -8.39 29.98
C ALA A 414 0.65 -8.65 29.96
N ASP A 415 1.16 -9.36 30.98
CA ASP A 415 2.57 -9.73 31.10
C ASP A 415 2.93 -11.03 30.34
N ALA A 416 1.93 -11.73 29.79
CA ALA A 416 2.14 -12.95 29.03
C ALA A 416 3.09 -12.71 27.85
N GLY A 417 4.12 -13.56 27.73
CA GLY A 417 5.12 -13.46 26.66
C GLY A 417 6.17 -12.36 26.88
N LEU A 418 6.32 -11.80 28.08
CA LEU A 418 7.49 -11.01 28.45
C LEU A 418 8.73 -11.91 28.67
N GLY A 419 9.89 -11.40 28.26
CA GLY A 419 11.17 -12.07 28.43
C GLY A 419 11.44 -13.15 27.37
N SER A 420 12.48 -13.95 27.63
CA SER A 420 12.99 -14.95 26.68
C SER A 420 12.24 -16.27 26.77
N THR A 421 10.95 -16.24 26.40
CA THR A 421 10.01 -17.36 26.57
C THR A 421 9.44 -17.90 25.26
N TRP A 422 9.69 -17.21 24.14
CA TRP A 422 9.14 -17.57 22.84
C TRP A 422 10.01 -18.60 22.13
N PHE A 423 9.41 -19.68 21.66
CA PHE A 423 10.07 -20.69 20.81
C PHE A 423 9.29 -20.85 19.51
N LYS A 424 10.01 -21.01 18.40
CA LYS A 424 9.40 -21.19 17.07
C LYS A 424 8.91 -22.62 16.93
N ILE A 425 7.68 -22.81 16.46
CA ILE A 425 7.07 -24.14 16.24
C ILE A 425 6.86 -24.46 14.77
N TRP A 426 6.87 -23.46 13.91
CA TRP A 426 6.63 -23.61 12.49
C TRP A 426 7.16 -22.40 11.72
N GLU A 427 7.58 -22.65 10.48
CA GLU A 427 7.89 -21.61 9.50
C GLU A 427 7.59 -22.09 8.08
N TRP A 428 7.38 -21.13 7.18
CA TRP A 428 7.29 -21.33 5.75
C TRP A 428 8.11 -20.26 5.05
N SER A 429 9.28 -20.68 4.57
CA SER A 429 10.24 -19.84 3.89
C SER A 429 10.00 -19.82 2.38
N PRO A 430 10.27 -18.68 1.71
CA PRO A 430 10.30 -18.66 0.26
C PRO A 430 11.41 -19.58 -0.27
N GLU A 431 11.14 -20.22 -1.41
CA GLU A 431 12.10 -21.11 -2.04
C GLU A 431 13.07 -20.33 -2.91
N TYR A 432 14.37 -20.61 -2.78
CA TYR A 432 15.40 -20.01 -3.62
C TYR A 432 15.78 -20.96 -4.76
N SER A 433 15.74 -20.43 -5.99
CA SER A 433 16.25 -21.12 -7.17
C SER A 433 17.61 -20.53 -7.58
N ALA A 434 18.67 -21.35 -7.48
CA ALA A 434 20.01 -20.97 -7.92
C ALA A 434 20.10 -20.78 -9.45
N ASP A 435 19.25 -21.47 -10.22
CA ASP A 435 19.23 -21.39 -11.69
C ASP A 435 18.70 -20.05 -12.18
N THR A 436 17.69 -19.50 -11.50
CA THR A 436 17.06 -18.22 -11.86
C THR A 436 17.52 -17.05 -11.00
N ASN A 437 18.23 -17.33 -9.90
CA ASN A 437 18.57 -16.36 -8.85
C ASN A 437 17.34 -15.56 -8.37
N MET A 438 16.26 -16.28 -8.05
CA MET A 438 14.99 -15.71 -7.62
C MET A 438 14.40 -16.46 -6.44
N LEU A 439 13.58 -15.76 -5.65
CA LEU A 439 12.71 -16.33 -4.64
C LEU A 439 11.32 -16.61 -5.22
N THR A 440 10.73 -17.74 -4.83
CA THR A 440 9.33 -18.10 -5.10
C THR A 440 8.55 -18.09 -3.79
N PHE A 441 7.34 -17.55 -3.84
CA PHE A 441 6.47 -17.35 -2.68
C PHE A 441 5.16 -18.11 -2.85
N ASP A 442 5.15 -19.39 -2.45
CA ASP A 442 3.95 -20.24 -2.55
C ASP A 442 2.82 -19.81 -1.59
N SER A 443 3.15 -18.90 -0.66
CA SER A 443 2.21 -18.31 0.28
C SER A 443 1.39 -17.16 -0.31
N GLU A 444 1.67 -16.69 -1.53
CA GLU A 444 0.88 -15.62 -2.14
C GLU A 444 -0.55 -16.09 -2.46
N GLY A 445 -1.53 -15.27 -2.11
CA GLY A 445 -2.94 -15.52 -2.45
C GLY A 445 -3.67 -16.48 -1.52
N ILE A 446 -3.04 -16.95 -0.44
CA ILE A 446 -3.71 -17.76 0.58
C ILE A 446 -4.56 -16.86 1.51
N THR A 447 -5.58 -17.43 2.15
CA THR A 447 -6.40 -16.74 3.17
C THR A 447 -6.21 -17.31 4.57
N GLU A 448 -5.46 -18.39 4.69
CA GLU A 448 -5.18 -19.09 5.93
C GLU A 448 -3.84 -19.80 5.87
N PHE A 449 -3.17 -19.91 7.02
CA PHE A 449 -1.99 -20.73 7.18
C PHE A 449 -2.13 -21.55 8.46
N THR A 450 -1.73 -22.81 8.38
CA THR A 450 -1.98 -23.79 9.44
C THR A 450 -0.75 -24.64 9.70
N PHE A 451 -0.61 -25.08 10.95
CA PHE A 451 0.54 -25.81 11.46
C PHE A 451 0.11 -26.65 12.68
N SER A 452 0.97 -27.57 13.11
CA SER A 452 0.68 -28.44 14.26
C SER A 452 1.27 -27.87 15.53
N ILE A 453 0.52 -27.96 16.63
CA ILE A 453 1.12 -27.83 17.97
C ILE A 453 2.05 -29.02 18.19
N PRO A 454 3.33 -28.83 18.56
CA PRO A 454 4.25 -29.94 18.83
C PRO A 454 3.69 -30.90 19.89
N ALA A 455 3.76 -32.21 19.64
CA ALA A 455 3.13 -33.20 20.51
C ALA A 455 3.79 -33.27 21.90
N SER A 456 5.10 -32.99 21.99
CA SER A 456 5.79 -32.98 23.28
C SER A 456 5.64 -31.69 24.08
N VAL A 457 4.92 -30.67 23.58
CA VAL A 457 4.74 -29.43 24.34
C VAL A 457 4.04 -29.72 25.67
N PRO A 458 4.53 -29.21 26.81
CA PRO A 458 3.86 -29.45 28.09
C PRO A 458 2.45 -28.85 28.11
N SER A 459 1.50 -29.51 28.76
CA SER A 459 0.17 -28.95 28.97
C SER A 459 0.21 -27.60 29.71
N GLY A 460 -0.85 -26.82 29.53
CA GLY A 460 -1.08 -25.54 30.19
C GLY A 460 -1.34 -24.40 29.21
N GLN A 461 -1.40 -23.18 29.72
CA GLN A 461 -1.73 -22.02 28.91
C GLN A 461 -0.51 -21.41 28.20
N TYR A 462 -0.74 -20.93 26.98
CA TYR A 462 0.27 -20.34 26.09
C TYR A 462 -0.32 -19.15 25.31
N LEU A 463 0.57 -18.25 24.92
CA LEU A 463 0.34 -17.43 23.73
C LEU A 463 0.82 -18.19 22.50
N LEU A 464 0.01 -18.17 21.44
CA LEU A 464 0.36 -18.61 20.10
C LEU A 464 0.45 -17.40 19.18
N ARG A 465 1.64 -17.06 18.72
CA ARG A 465 1.91 -15.93 17.82
C ARG A 465 2.00 -16.44 16.38
N GLY A 466 1.15 -15.93 15.49
CA GLY A 466 1.28 -16.11 14.04
C GLY A 466 1.80 -14.83 13.39
N GLU A 467 2.67 -14.97 12.41
CA GLU A 467 3.28 -13.85 11.71
C GLU A 467 3.47 -14.12 10.23
N GLN A 468 3.26 -13.07 9.44
CA GLN A 468 3.89 -12.92 8.14
C GLN A 468 4.82 -11.70 8.13
N ILE A 469 6.03 -11.87 7.61
CA ILE A 469 6.95 -10.79 7.25
C ILE A 469 6.86 -10.60 5.73
N ALA A 470 6.16 -9.55 5.31
CA ALA A 470 6.05 -9.16 3.90
C ALA A 470 7.31 -8.41 3.44
N LEU A 471 7.87 -8.85 2.31
CA LEU A 471 9.22 -8.48 1.84
C LEU A 471 9.22 -7.60 0.60
N HIS A 472 8.06 -7.26 0.05
CA HIS A 472 7.93 -6.48 -1.18
C HIS A 472 8.57 -5.07 -1.10
N ALA A 473 8.77 -4.52 0.10
CA ALA A 473 9.43 -3.23 0.31
C ALA A 473 10.69 -3.32 1.19
N ALA A 474 11.18 -4.54 1.46
CA ALA A 474 12.22 -4.83 2.44
C ALA A 474 13.67 -4.52 1.99
N GLY A 475 13.87 -3.83 0.86
CA GLY A 475 15.20 -3.48 0.35
C GLY A 475 15.99 -2.47 1.19
N GLN A 476 15.37 -1.88 2.20
CA GLN A 476 15.98 -0.96 3.17
C GLN A 476 15.47 -1.25 4.59
N GLU A 477 16.22 -0.77 5.57
CA GLU A 477 15.85 -0.83 6.99
C GLU A 477 14.43 -0.26 7.22
N GLY A 478 13.61 -0.98 7.99
CA GLY A 478 12.21 -0.62 8.24
C GLY A 478 11.27 -0.82 7.05
N GLY A 479 11.75 -1.38 5.93
CA GLY A 479 10.93 -1.66 4.75
C GLY A 479 10.10 -2.94 4.86
N ALA A 480 10.50 -3.90 5.71
CA ALA A 480 9.72 -5.11 5.98
C ALA A 480 8.43 -4.78 6.73
N GLN A 481 7.36 -5.48 6.37
CA GLN A 481 6.02 -5.24 6.91
C GLN A 481 5.54 -6.49 7.65
N LEU A 482 5.38 -6.39 8.97
CA LEU A 482 5.00 -7.49 9.82
C LEU A 482 3.48 -7.44 10.08
N TYR A 483 2.80 -8.51 9.71
CA TYR A 483 1.42 -8.79 10.10
C TYR A 483 1.47 -9.85 11.19
N ILE A 484 0.99 -9.50 12.38
CA ILE A 484 1.18 -10.29 13.60
C ILE A 484 -0.18 -10.49 14.27
N ALA A 485 -0.38 -11.64 14.89
CA ALA A 485 -1.47 -11.83 15.85
C ALA A 485 -1.06 -12.82 16.95
N CYS A 486 -1.63 -12.65 18.15
CA CYS A 486 -1.45 -13.57 19.26
C CYS A 486 -2.79 -14.15 19.71
N ALA A 487 -2.91 -15.47 19.62
CA ALA A 487 -4.02 -16.21 20.20
C ALA A 487 -3.70 -16.69 21.62
N GLN A 488 -4.73 -16.80 22.46
CA GLN A 488 -4.65 -17.34 23.81
C GLN A 488 -5.16 -18.77 23.78
N ILE A 489 -4.32 -19.73 24.17
CA ILE A 489 -4.66 -21.15 24.10
C ILE A 489 -4.35 -21.87 25.41
N ASN A 490 -5.15 -22.88 25.73
CA ASN A 490 -4.88 -23.88 26.76
C ASN A 490 -4.58 -25.21 26.07
N VAL A 491 -3.33 -25.67 26.16
CA VAL A 491 -2.90 -26.94 25.56
C VAL A 491 -3.17 -28.08 26.55
N GLU A 492 -3.92 -29.07 26.10
CA GLU A 492 -4.18 -30.32 26.80
C GLU A 492 -3.47 -31.50 26.13
N GLY A 493 -3.32 -32.62 26.85
CA GLY A 493 -2.69 -33.83 26.32
C GLY A 493 -1.21 -33.68 25.96
N GLY A 494 -0.54 -32.68 26.53
CA GLY A 494 0.87 -32.37 26.26
C GLY A 494 1.87 -33.38 26.83
N GLY A 495 3.10 -33.32 26.31
CA GLY A 495 4.22 -34.16 26.73
C GLY A 495 5.13 -33.52 27.78
N SER A 496 6.40 -33.94 27.81
CA SER A 496 7.44 -33.47 28.74
C SER A 496 8.61 -32.78 28.03
N GLY A 497 8.38 -32.27 26.82
CA GLY A 497 9.37 -31.56 26.03
C GLY A 497 9.83 -30.27 26.71
N THR A 498 11.07 -29.87 26.42
CA THR A 498 11.64 -28.58 26.87
C THR A 498 11.90 -27.72 25.64
N PRO A 499 11.00 -26.77 25.30
CA PRO A 499 11.16 -25.95 24.11
C PRO A 499 12.45 -25.12 24.11
N SER A 500 13.18 -25.17 23.01
CA SER A 500 14.48 -24.52 22.86
C SER A 500 14.85 -24.43 21.37
N PRO A 501 15.57 -23.37 20.94
CA PRO A 501 15.98 -22.21 21.74
C PRO A 501 14.80 -21.25 21.99
N THR A 502 14.92 -20.40 23.02
CA THR A 502 13.94 -19.35 23.30
C THR A 502 14.49 -17.95 23.03
N VAL A 503 13.60 -17.02 22.67
CA VAL A 503 13.89 -15.61 22.37
C VAL A 503 12.86 -14.68 23.01
N SER A 504 13.12 -13.37 22.96
CA SER A 504 12.21 -12.31 23.42
C SER A 504 11.64 -11.54 22.23
N PHE A 505 10.41 -11.04 22.34
CA PHE A 505 9.86 -10.04 21.44
C PHE A 505 9.50 -8.77 22.22
N PRO A 506 10.16 -7.62 21.97
CA PRO A 506 11.27 -7.41 21.03
C PRO A 506 12.58 -8.09 21.47
N GLY A 507 13.49 -8.31 20.52
CA GLY A 507 14.83 -8.88 20.75
C GLY A 507 15.21 -10.06 19.84
N ALA A 508 14.25 -10.78 19.29
CA ALA A 508 14.49 -11.89 18.37
C ALA A 508 14.94 -11.46 16.98
N TYR A 509 14.64 -10.22 16.61
CA TYR A 509 14.88 -9.64 15.29
C TYR A 509 15.76 -8.39 15.38
N SER A 510 16.62 -8.21 14.38
CA SER A 510 17.29 -6.95 14.07
C SER A 510 16.65 -6.32 12.80
N PRO A 511 16.54 -4.99 12.70
CA PRO A 511 16.12 -4.32 11.47
C PRO A 511 16.96 -4.68 10.25
N THR A 512 18.19 -5.17 10.47
CA THR A 512 19.15 -5.55 9.43
C THR A 512 19.35 -7.07 9.28
N ASP A 513 18.50 -7.90 9.90
CA ASP A 513 18.60 -9.35 9.69
C ASP A 513 18.47 -9.66 8.19
N PRO A 514 19.24 -10.60 7.61
CA PRO A 514 19.23 -10.84 6.16
C PRO A 514 17.89 -11.30 5.59
N GLY A 515 17.02 -11.88 6.42
CA GLY A 515 15.64 -12.21 6.06
C GLY A 515 14.64 -11.07 6.24
N ILE A 516 15.04 -9.97 6.90
CA ILE A 516 14.18 -8.80 7.18
C ILE A 516 14.56 -7.63 6.28
N MET A 517 15.85 -7.32 6.13
CA MET A 517 16.33 -6.32 5.16
C MET A 517 16.84 -7.03 3.91
N LEU A 518 15.92 -7.38 3.02
CA LEU A 518 16.19 -8.09 1.78
C LEU A 518 15.49 -7.44 0.58
N ASN A 519 16.27 -7.06 -0.43
CA ASN A 519 15.70 -6.70 -1.73
C ASN A 519 15.38 -7.97 -2.53
N ILE A 520 14.13 -8.44 -2.46
CA ILE A 520 13.69 -9.66 -3.15
C ILE A 520 13.70 -9.54 -4.68
N TYR A 521 13.81 -8.33 -5.23
CA TYR A 521 13.87 -8.08 -6.67
C TYR A 521 15.31 -7.98 -7.21
N ALA A 522 16.30 -7.85 -6.32
CA ALA A 522 17.71 -7.79 -6.64
C ALA A 522 18.51 -8.43 -5.50
N LEU A 523 18.52 -9.76 -5.48
CA LEU A 523 19.20 -10.54 -4.44
C LEU A 523 20.69 -10.20 -4.39
N PRO A 524 21.30 -10.16 -3.19
CA PRO A 524 22.70 -9.80 -3.02
C PRO A 524 23.64 -10.79 -3.70
N ALA A 525 24.85 -10.33 -4.03
CA ALA A 525 25.87 -11.20 -4.60
C ALA A 525 26.21 -12.35 -3.64
N GLY A 526 26.24 -13.59 -4.16
CA GLY A 526 26.49 -14.78 -3.36
C GLY A 526 25.30 -15.27 -2.52
N PHE A 527 24.08 -14.76 -2.79
CA PHE A 527 22.87 -15.26 -2.15
C PHE A 527 22.72 -16.77 -2.38
N SER A 528 22.59 -17.53 -1.29
CA SER A 528 22.50 -18.99 -1.31
C SER A 528 21.14 -19.52 -0.85
N GLY A 529 20.25 -18.63 -0.41
CA GLY A 529 18.95 -18.99 0.13
C GLY A 529 18.42 -17.93 1.08
N TYR A 530 17.11 -17.94 1.30
CA TYR A 530 16.48 -17.07 2.29
C TYR A 530 16.89 -17.48 3.71
N GLU A 531 17.36 -16.52 4.50
CA GLU A 531 17.75 -16.72 5.89
C GLU A 531 16.58 -16.35 6.80
N ALA A 532 15.86 -17.37 7.29
CA ALA A 532 14.71 -17.16 8.15
C ALA A 532 15.10 -16.43 9.45
N PRO A 533 14.43 -15.32 9.81
CA PRO A 533 14.75 -14.59 11.03
C PRO A 533 14.31 -15.35 12.29
N GLY A 534 14.95 -15.02 13.40
CA GLY A 534 14.68 -15.62 14.71
C GLY A 534 15.28 -17.03 14.90
N PRO A 535 14.87 -17.75 15.95
CA PRO A 535 15.42 -19.07 16.29
C PRO A 535 15.03 -20.15 15.28
N ALA A 536 15.74 -21.27 15.28
CA ALA A 536 15.31 -22.48 14.56
C ALA A 536 13.97 -23.02 15.12
N VAL A 537 13.22 -23.73 14.27
CA VAL A 537 12.00 -24.46 14.68
C VAL A 537 12.34 -25.54 15.70
N TRP A 538 11.63 -25.55 16.83
CA TRP A 538 11.73 -26.61 17.81
C TRP A 538 11.01 -27.88 17.32
N SER A 539 11.72 -29.02 17.31
CA SER A 539 11.25 -30.30 16.73
C SER A 539 10.38 -31.14 17.68
N GLY A 540 9.57 -30.50 18.52
CA GLY A 540 8.83 -31.14 19.62
C GLY A 540 7.71 -32.08 19.23
#